data_AF-A0AAV7ZK49-F1
#
_entry.id   AF-A0AAV7ZK49-F1
#
_cell.length_a   1.000
_cell.length_b   1.000
_cell.length_c   1.000
_cell.angle_alpha   90.00
_cell.angle_beta   90.00
_cell.angle_gamma   90.00
#
_symmetry.space_group_name_H-M   'P 1'
#
loop_
_entity.id
_entity.type
_entity.pdbx_description
1 polymer ?
#
loop_
_entity_poly.entity_id
_entity_poly.type
_entity_poly.pdbx_seq_one_letter_code
_entity_poly.pdbx_strand_id
1 'polypeptide(L)'
;MLWTVVRKYWEIDSADKLIEICDLFRNETENEFLWRHRERCSNLPENFQLDSNFFGQYASPCPEGTYCPHLSFISYLSPPNGYYTAKAAISLNCQEGYFCRRGLRIDCPLGYICPEEEMKLPELCSIPSEFNETCADISLKNVEPCENGSYCIVPYYPALPVPPGTWMERPRPEFEADNLFEDCNEGDWCGLGRSIEIDEDPKKRRNLVSC
;
A
#
# COMPACT_ATOMS: atom_id res chain seq x y z
N MET A 1 -1.10 11.47 32.75
CA MET A 1 -0.11 10.80 33.63
C MET A 1 1.01 10.31 32.72
N LEU A 2 2.17 10.96 32.76
CA LEU A 2 3.35 10.55 31.99
C LEU A 2 4.01 9.41 32.77
N TRP A 3 4.06 8.22 32.17
CA TRP A 3 4.84 7.10 32.70
C TRP A 3 6.13 7.05 31.89
N THR A 4 7.22 7.51 32.47
CA THR A 4 8.54 7.29 31.89
C THR A 4 9.04 5.94 32.38
N VAL A 5 9.14 4.97 31.47
CA VAL A 5 9.80 3.70 31.79
C VAL A 5 11.30 3.95 31.66
N VAL A 6 11.97 4.21 32.78
CA VAL A 6 13.42 4.32 32.80
C VAL A 6 13.97 2.89 32.87
N ARG A 7 14.62 2.45 31.79
CA ARG A 7 15.36 1.18 31.78
C ARG A 7 16.51 1.23 32.78
N LYS A 8 16.82 0.11 33.41
CA LYS A 8 17.90 0.03 34.40
C LYS A 8 19.25 0.05 33.69
N TYR A 9 20.27 0.58 34.36
CA TYR A 9 21.63 0.68 33.81
C TYR A 9 22.16 -0.63 33.22
N TRP A 10 21.90 -1.77 33.87
CA TRP A 10 22.34 -3.08 33.41
C TRP A 10 21.66 -3.53 32.11
N GLU A 11 20.47 -3.02 31.77
CA GLU A 11 19.81 -3.31 30.50
C GLU A 11 20.52 -2.61 29.34
N ILE A 12 20.99 -1.38 29.57
CA ILE A 12 21.80 -0.61 28.60
C ILE A 12 23.14 -1.31 28.41
N ASP A 13 23.85 -1.61 29.50
CA ASP A 13 25.14 -2.33 29.47
C ASP A 13 25.03 -3.71 28.78
N SER A 14 23.90 -4.41 28.96
CA SER A 14 23.66 -5.69 28.28
C SER A 14 23.45 -5.52 26.76
N ALA A 15 22.82 -4.42 26.34
CA ALA A 15 22.62 -4.12 24.92
C ALA A 15 23.94 -3.69 24.26
N ASP A 16 24.75 -2.86 24.93
CA ASP A 16 26.08 -2.46 24.44
C ASP A 16 26.98 -3.68 24.24
N LYS A 17 27.00 -4.58 25.23
CA LYS A 17 27.75 -5.86 25.13
C LYS A 17 27.26 -6.75 24.01
N LEU A 18 25.96 -6.75 23.69
CA LEU A 18 25.44 -7.53 22.56
C LEU A 18 25.99 -7.01 21.23
N ILE A 19 26.10 -5.69 21.07
CA ILE A 19 26.71 -5.08 19.87
C ILE A 19 28.18 -5.49 19.77
N GLU A 20 28.94 -5.35 20.85
CA GLU A 20 30.35 -5.75 20.90
C GLU A 20 30.53 -7.24 20.51
N ILE A 21 29.69 -8.12 21.05
CA ILE A 21 29.69 -9.55 20.71
C ILE A 21 29.38 -9.77 19.22
N CYS A 22 28.43 -9.03 18.65
CA CYS A 22 28.07 -9.17 17.24
C CYS A 22 29.16 -8.63 16.31
N ASP A 23 29.85 -7.56 16.68
CA ASP A 23 30.99 -7.04 15.92
C ASP A 23 32.19 -7.99 15.98
N LEU A 24 32.47 -8.57 17.15
CA LEU A 24 33.46 -9.64 17.29
C LEU A 24 33.09 -10.86 16.44
N PHE A 25 31.82 -11.26 16.42
CA PHE A 25 31.35 -12.38 15.60
C PHE A 25 31.52 -12.14 14.09
N ARG A 26 31.35 -10.90 13.61
CA ARG A 26 31.60 -10.54 12.20
C ARG A 26 33.07 -10.66 11.83
N ASN A 27 33.97 -10.36 12.76
CA ASN A 27 35.42 -10.47 12.56
C ASN A 27 35.96 -11.89 12.77
N GLU A 28 35.42 -12.64 13.73
CA GLU A 28 35.89 -13.98 14.14
C GLU A 28 34.76 -15.01 14.07
N THR A 29 34.44 -15.45 12.86
CA THR A 29 33.31 -16.36 12.59
C THR A 29 33.53 -17.81 13.08
N GLU A 30 34.75 -18.19 13.42
CA GLU A 30 35.11 -19.56 13.84
C GLU A 30 35.11 -19.76 15.37
N ASN A 31 34.81 -18.71 16.16
CA ASN A 31 34.85 -18.81 17.61
C ASN A 31 33.64 -19.60 18.16
N GLU A 32 33.91 -20.81 18.67
CA GLU A 32 32.90 -21.75 19.19
C GLU A 32 32.07 -21.17 20.35
N PHE A 33 32.59 -20.18 21.09
CA PHE A 33 31.86 -19.51 22.17
C PHE A 33 30.80 -18.52 21.67
N LEU A 34 30.96 -17.97 20.46
CA LEU A 34 30.04 -16.99 19.88
C LEU A 34 28.85 -17.64 19.15
N TRP A 35 28.90 -18.95 18.92
CA TRP A 35 27.85 -19.73 18.24
C TRP A 35 26.44 -19.47 18.79
N ARG A 36 26.30 -19.35 20.13
CA ARG A 36 24.99 -19.12 20.78
C ARG A 36 24.36 -17.76 20.44
N HIS A 37 25.15 -16.82 19.95
CA HIS A 37 24.71 -15.47 19.60
C HIS A 37 24.48 -15.29 18.09
N ARG A 38 24.78 -16.31 17.26
CA ARG A 38 24.70 -16.26 15.80
C ARG A 38 23.34 -15.79 15.28
N GLU A 39 22.25 -16.45 15.69
CA GLU A 39 20.90 -16.10 15.23
C GLU A 39 20.51 -14.66 15.61
N ARG A 40 20.93 -14.19 16.78
CA ARG A 40 20.63 -12.83 17.24
C ARG A 40 21.41 -11.79 16.43
N CYS A 41 22.67 -12.06 16.13
CA CYS A 41 23.50 -11.18 15.33
C CYS A 41 23.10 -11.18 13.84
N SER A 42 22.59 -12.30 13.30
CA SER A 42 22.08 -12.37 11.92
C SER A 42 20.83 -11.53 11.70
N ASN A 43 20.01 -11.32 12.73
CA ASN A 43 18.81 -10.48 12.65
C ASN A 43 19.09 -8.99 12.96
N LEU A 44 20.31 -8.66 13.38
CA LEU A 44 20.69 -7.30 13.74
C LEU A 44 21.27 -6.56 12.51
N PRO A 45 20.79 -5.35 12.18
CA PRO A 45 21.33 -4.60 11.04
C PRO A 45 22.84 -4.32 11.19
N GLU A 46 23.56 -4.24 10.07
CA GLU A 46 25.02 -4.10 10.03
C GLU A 46 25.54 -2.86 10.78
N ASN A 47 24.78 -1.76 10.77
CA ASN A 47 25.14 -0.50 11.42
C ASN A 47 24.26 -0.18 12.63
N PHE A 48 23.85 -1.21 13.38
CA PHE A 48 23.04 -1.00 14.57
C PHE A 48 23.86 -0.25 15.64
N GLN A 49 23.40 0.93 16.04
CA GLN A 49 23.95 1.72 17.13
C GLN A 49 22.86 1.95 18.17
N LEU A 50 23.25 1.90 19.46
CA LEU A 50 22.34 2.25 20.55
C LEU A 50 22.15 3.76 20.59
N ASP A 51 21.05 4.21 20.02
CA ASP A 51 20.57 5.56 20.18
C ASP A 51 19.76 5.68 21.48
N SER A 52 19.78 6.86 22.08
CA SER A 52 18.89 7.30 23.15
C SER A 52 17.41 6.96 22.89
N ASN A 53 17.00 6.97 21.62
CA ASN A 53 15.65 6.57 21.18
C ASN A 53 15.32 5.09 21.40
N PHE A 54 16.32 4.21 21.57
CA PHE A 54 16.12 2.79 21.87
C PHE A 54 15.62 2.57 23.31
N PHE A 55 15.87 3.53 24.19
CA PHE A 55 15.57 3.45 25.63
C PHE A 55 14.39 4.33 26.05
N GLY A 56 13.97 5.27 25.20
CA GLY A 56 12.83 6.13 25.45
C GLY A 56 11.52 5.49 25.02
N GLN A 57 10.71 4.98 25.96
CA GLN A 57 9.30 4.72 25.67
C GLN A 57 8.50 6.00 25.92
N TYR A 58 8.01 6.62 24.84
CA TYR A 58 7.09 7.74 24.92
C TYR A 58 5.65 7.23 24.97
N ALA A 59 5.05 7.25 26.16
CA ALA A 59 3.62 7.05 26.34
C ALA A 59 2.95 8.41 26.57
N SER A 60 2.07 8.81 25.66
CA SER A 60 1.31 10.05 25.79
C SER A 60 -0.17 9.74 26.10
N PRO A 61 -0.89 10.67 26.74
CA PRO A 61 -2.33 10.60 26.89
C PRO A 61 -3.09 11.18 25.69
N CYS A 62 -2.42 11.42 24.55
CA CYS A 62 -3.00 12.18 23.45
C CYS A 62 -3.92 11.27 22.64
N PRO A 63 -5.21 11.66 22.47
CA PRO A 63 -6.15 10.85 21.71
C PRO A 63 -5.73 10.76 20.25
N GLU A 64 -6.17 9.70 19.57
CA GLU A 64 -5.97 9.53 18.13
C GLU A 64 -6.47 10.77 17.36
N GLY A 65 -5.71 11.17 16.35
CA GLY A 65 -6.00 12.38 15.59
C GLY A 65 -5.47 13.66 16.22
N THR A 66 -4.79 13.58 17.36
CA THR A 66 -4.07 14.70 17.97
C THR A 66 -2.62 14.35 18.23
N TYR A 67 -1.77 15.37 18.32
CA TYR A 67 -0.38 15.22 18.74
C TYR A 67 -0.03 16.19 19.86
N CYS A 68 0.97 15.80 20.64
CA CYS A 68 1.50 16.54 21.76
C CYS A 68 3.01 16.75 21.53
N PRO A 69 3.40 17.91 20.99
CA PRO A 69 4.80 18.17 20.66
C PRO A 69 5.68 18.34 21.90
N HIS A 70 5.08 18.69 23.04
CA HIS A 70 5.81 18.94 24.29
C HIS A 70 5.75 17.73 25.23
N LEU A 71 6.93 17.38 25.76
CA LEU A 71 7.08 16.33 26.78
C LEU A 71 6.81 16.84 28.20
N SER A 72 7.10 18.13 28.45
CA SER A 72 7.08 18.73 29.79
C SER A 72 5.68 19.11 30.28
N PHE A 73 4.75 19.37 29.36
CA PHE A 73 3.36 19.68 29.67
C PHE A 73 2.45 19.14 28.58
N ILE A 74 1.20 18.83 28.95
CA ILE A 74 0.24 18.26 28.03
C ILE A 74 -0.42 19.40 27.23
N SER A 75 -0.14 19.45 25.93
CA SER A 75 -0.80 20.32 24.98
C SER A 75 -1.36 19.48 23.83
N TYR A 76 -2.67 19.47 23.65
CA TYR A 76 -3.31 18.75 22.55
C TYR A 76 -3.40 19.66 21.34
N LEU A 77 -2.75 19.27 20.24
CA LEU A 77 -2.84 19.95 18.96
C LEU A 77 -3.47 19.00 17.94
N SER A 78 -4.41 19.53 17.14
CA SER A 78 -4.85 18.82 15.95
C SER A 78 -3.83 19.07 14.84
N PRO A 79 -3.35 18.05 14.13
CA PRO A 79 -2.57 18.27 12.93
C PRO A 79 -3.45 18.99 11.88
N PRO A 80 -2.82 19.77 10.98
CA PRO A 80 -3.54 20.38 9.87
C PRO A 80 -4.14 19.31 8.96
N ASN A 81 -5.15 19.69 8.16
CA ASN A 81 -5.72 18.77 7.17
C ASN A 81 -4.64 18.37 6.15
N GLY A 82 -4.66 17.10 5.72
CA GLY A 82 -3.58 16.53 4.91
C GLY A 82 -2.46 15.89 5.73
N TYR A 83 -2.55 15.96 7.06
CA TYR A 83 -1.58 15.34 7.96
C TYR A 83 -2.28 14.39 8.94
N TYR A 84 -1.55 13.39 9.40
CA TYR A 84 -2.02 12.43 10.40
C TYR A 84 -0.97 12.17 11.48
N THR A 85 -1.41 11.49 12.53
CA THR A 85 -0.58 11.19 13.71
C THR A 85 -0.44 9.68 13.86
N ALA A 86 0.71 9.13 13.44
CA ALA A 86 1.06 7.73 13.71
C ALA A 86 1.66 7.55 15.11
N LYS A 87 2.33 8.60 15.59
CA LYS A 87 2.96 8.67 16.91
C LYS A 87 2.49 9.92 17.59
N ALA A 88 2.31 9.84 18.90
CA ALA A 88 1.73 10.93 19.67
C ALA A 88 2.48 12.27 19.64
N ALA A 89 3.77 12.30 19.28
CA ALA A 89 4.57 13.52 19.24
C ALA A 89 4.82 14.05 17.81
N ILE A 90 4.44 13.31 16.77
CA ILE A 90 4.86 13.58 15.40
C ILE A 90 3.64 13.60 14.47
N SER A 91 3.58 14.65 13.65
CA SER A 91 2.64 14.78 12.54
C SER A 91 3.35 14.35 11.25
N LEU A 92 2.70 13.51 10.45
CA LEU A 92 3.20 12.98 9.19
C LEU A 92 2.30 13.45 8.03
N ASN A 93 2.87 13.60 6.84
CA ASN A 93 2.13 13.89 5.62
C ASN A 93 1.27 12.68 5.21
N CYS A 94 0.05 12.94 4.72
CA CYS A 94 -0.76 11.90 4.12
C CYS A 94 -0.14 11.48 2.78
N GLN A 95 0.09 10.18 2.62
CA GLN A 95 0.59 9.62 1.37
C GLN A 95 -0.56 9.40 0.39
N GLU A 96 -0.23 9.35 -0.91
CA GLU A 96 -1.13 8.93 -1.98
C GLU A 96 -1.81 7.58 -1.66
N GLY A 97 -3.04 7.39 -2.13
CA GLY A 97 -3.89 6.24 -1.78
C GLY A 97 -4.58 6.36 -0.40
N TYR A 98 -4.36 7.48 0.30
CA TYR A 98 -5.02 7.79 1.57
C TYR A 98 -5.47 9.24 1.58
N PHE A 99 -6.45 9.55 2.42
CA PHE A 99 -6.80 10.93 2.74
C PHE A 99 -6.77 11.12 4.26
N CYS A 100 -6.39 12.32 4.67
CA CYS A 100 -6.17 12.61 6.09
C CYS A 100 -7.10 13.71 6.57
N ARG A 101 -7.95 13.36 7.53
CA ARG A 101 -8.95 14.26 8.11
C ARG A 101 -8.95 14.12 9.62
N ARG A 102 -8.89 15.26 10.33
CA ARG A 102 -8.84 15.31 11.80
C ARG A 102 -7.69 14.48 12.38
N GLY A 103 -6.53 14.49 11.71
CA GLY A 103 -5.33 13.79 12.16
C GLY A 103 -5.33 12.28 12.05
N LEU A 104 -6.34 11.71 11.40
CA LEU A 104 -6.44 10.29 11.10
C LEU A 104 -6.12 10.05 9.63
N ARG A 105 -5.39 8.96 9.36
CA ARG A 105 -5.16 8.44 8.01
C ARG A 105 -6.28 7.47 7.68
N ILE A 106 -6.99 7.72 6.59
CA ILE A 106 -8.12 6.92 6.15
C ILE A 106 -7.81 6.40 4.75
N ASP A 107 -8.04 5.11 4.54
CA ASP A 107 -7.87 4.45 3.25
C ASP A 107 -8.79 5.08 2.22
N CYS A 108 -8.31 5.23 0.98
CA CYS A 108 -9.17 5.71 -0.10
C CYS A 108 -10.35 4.74 -0.28
N PRO A 109 -11.61 5.21 -0.17
CA PRO A 109 -12.77 4.33 -0.22
C PRO A 109 -13.07 3.89 -1.65
N LEU A 110 -13.82 2.79 -1.77
CA LEU A 110 -14.30 2.25 -3.04
C LEU A 110 -15.04 3.32 -3.86
N GLY A 111 -14.75 3.40 -5.16
CA GLY A 111 -15.33 4.39 -6.07
C GLY A 111 -14.67 5.78 -5.99
N TYR A 112 -13.57 5.91 -5.26
CA TYR A 112 -12.79 7.13 -5.16
C TYR A 112 -11.30 6.86 -5.44
N ILE A 113 -10.60 7.93 -5.81
CA ILE A 113 -9.15 7.93 -6.00
C ILE A 113 -8.49 8.98 -5.11
N CYS A 114 -7.25 8.70 -4.70
CA CYS A 114 -6.45 9.57 -3.87
C CYS A 114 -5.08 9.79 -4.52
N PRO A 115 -5.00 10.59 -5.61
CA PRO A 115 -3.80 10.72 -6.43
C PRO A 115 -2.70 11.57 -5.79
N GLU A 116 -3.07 12.54 -4.95
CA GLU A 116 -2.14 13.53 -4.40
C GLU A 116 -1.80 13.22 -2.92
N GLU A 117 -0.63 13.70 -2.48
CA GLU A 117 -0.30 13.76 -1.06
C GLU A 117 -1.13 14.87 -0.37
N GLU A 118 -1.24 14.78 0.96
CA GLU A 118 -1.94 15.78 1.79
C GLU A 118 -3.43 16.01 1.45
N MET A 119 -4.07 15.07 0.76
CA MET A 119 -5.49 15.16 0.43
C MET A 119 -6.38 15.19 1.68
N LYS A 120 -7.35 16.10 1.67
CA LYS A 120 -8.34 16.29 2.74
C LYS A 120 -9.60 15.47 2.52
N LEU A 121 -9.93 15.26 1.25
CA LEU A 121 -11.10 14.56 0.76
C LEU A 121 -10.66 13.78 -0.48
N PRO A 122 -11.17 12.55 -0.65
CA PRO A 122 -10.87 11.77 -1.83
C PRO A 122 -11.63 12.31 -3.05
N GLU A 123 -11.10 12.05 -4.24
CA GLU A 123 -11.72 12.44 -5.50
C GLU A 123 -12.66 11.34 -6.00
N LEU A 124 -13.83 11.73 -6.51
CA LEU A 124 -14.76 10.79 -7.10
C LEU A 124 -14.13 10.19 -8.37
N CYS A 125 -14.19 8.87 -8.48
CA CYS A 125 -13.80 8.20 -9.71
C CYS A 125 -14.73 8.64 -10.84
N SER A 126 -14.16 9.17 -11.92
CA SER A 126 -14.91 9.53 -13.12
C SER A 126 -15.57 8.27 -13.69
N ILE A 127 -16.79 8.41 -14.22
CA ILE A 127 -17.44 7.32 -14.95
C ILE A 127 -16.86 7.37 -16.37
N PRO A 128 -15.97 6.44 -16.77
CA PRO A 128 -15.45 6.43 -18.13
C PRO A 128 -16.61 6.11 -19.08
N SER A 129 -16.67 6.82 -20.21
CA SER A 129 -17.67 6.55 -21.26
C SER A 129 -17.56 5.11 -21.80
N GLU A 130 -16.36 4.53 -21.74
CA GLU A 130 -16.02 3.25 -22.37
C GLU A 130 -16.06 2.05 -21.41
N PHE A 131 -16.36 2.24 -20.12
CA PHE A 131 -16.47 1.13 -19.14
C PHE A 131 -15.18 0.27 -19.02
N ASN A 132 -14.03 0.86 -19.32
CA ASN A 132 -12.71 0.21 -19.36
C ASN A 132 -11.86 0.41 -18.10
N GLU A 133 -12.30 1.28 -17.20
CA GLU A 133 -11.59 1.63 -15.97
C GLU A 133 -12.47 1.36 -14.75
N THR A 134 -11.82 1.08 -13.63
CA THR A 134 -12.44 0.80 -12.35
C THR A 134 -11.67 1.43 -11.20
N CYS A 135 -12.41 1.65 -10.12
CA CYS A 135 -11.98 2.08 -8.80
C CYS A 135 -12.57 1.17 -7.72
N ALA A 136 -12.65 -0.13 -8.02
CA ALA A 136 -13.24 -1.15 -7.15
C ALA A 136 -12.31 -1.62 -6.04
N ASP A 137 -11.07 -1.15 -6.01
CA ASP A 137 -10.11 -1.47 -4.97
C ASP A 137 -9.94 -0.32 -3.97
N ILE A 138 -9.50 -0.68 -2.76
CA ILE A 138 -9.22 0.27 -1.69
C ILE A 138 -7.83 0.87 -1.86
N SER A 139 -7.64 2.09 -1.34
CA SER A 139 -6.36 2.81 -1.39
C SER A 139 -5.82 3.08 -2.80
N LEU A 140 -6.72 3.21 -3.78
CA LEU A 140 -6.37 3.51 -5.15
C LEU A 140 -5.76 4.90 -5.29
N LYS A 141 -4.66 4.99 -6.04
CA LYS A 141 -4.01 6.26 -6.38
C LYS A 141 -4.56 6.85 -7.68
N ASN A 142 -4.67 6.00 -8.70
CA ASN A 142 -5.17 6.31 -10.03
C ASN A 142 -6.18 5.24 -10.42
N VAL A 143 -7.07 5.59 -11.35
CA VAL A 143 -7.99 4.63 -11.97
C VAL A 143 -7.21 3.43 -12.53
N GLU A 144 -7.75 2.23 -12.36
CA GLU A 144 -7.15 1.01 -12.88
C GLU A 144 -7.94 0.49 -14.07
N PRO A 145 -7.28 -0.01 -15.13
CA PRO A 145 -7.99 -0.62 -16.24
C PRO A 145 -8.60 -1.96 -15.79
N CYS A 146 -9.75 -2.33 -16.34
CA CYS A 146 -10.34 -3.66 -16.11
C CYS A 146 -9.35 -4.76 -16.53
N GLU A 147 -9.36 -5.89 -15.85
CA GLU A 147 -8.55 -7.04 -16.26
C GLU A 147 -8.98 -7.53 -17.65
N ASN A 148 -8.04 -8.11 -18.39
CA ASN A 148 -8.36 -8.72 -19.68
C ASN A 148 -9.42 -9.81 -19.51
N GLY A 149 -10.41 -9.83 -20.41
CA GLY A 149 -11.53 -10.74 -20.30
C GLY A 149 -12.63 -10.29 -19.33
N SER A 150 -12.51 -9.11 -18.74
CA SER A 150 -13.53 -8.54 -17.86
C SER A 150 -13.97 -7.16 -18.33
N TYR A 151 -15.14 -6.73 -17.87
CA TYR A 151 -15.70 -5.42 -18.17
C TYR A 151 -16.21 -4.75 -16.89
N CYS A 152 -16.09 -3.43 -16.83
CA CYS A 152 -16.42 -2.67 -15.62
C CYS A 152 -17.70 -1.89 -15.82
N ILE A 153 -18.81 -2.33 -15.21
CA ILE A 153 -20.12 -1.67 -15.38
C ILE A 153 -20.18 -0.33 -14.63
N VAL A 154 -19.60 -0.28 -13.43
CA VAL A 154 -19.58 0.94 -12.61
C VAL A 154 -18.22 1.05 -11.91
N PRO A 155 -17.72 2.27 -11.65
CA PRO A 155 -16.38 2.44 -11.12
C PRO A 155 -16.14 1.80 -9.75
N TYR A 156 -17.15 1.66 -8.90
CA TYR A 156 -16.99 1.10 -7.54
C TYR A 156 -17.20 -0.41 -7.45
N TYR A 157 -17.51 -1.08 -8.57
CA TYR A 157 -17.85 -2.50 -8.59
C TYR A 157 -16.73 -3.29 -9.27
N PRO A 158 -16.35 -4.47 -8.74
CA PRO A 158 -15.30 -5.28 -9.34
C PRO A 158 -15.64 -5.63 -10.79
N ALA A 159 -14.62 -5.75 -11.63
CA ALA A 159 -14.80 -6.11 -13.02
C ALA A 159 -15.52 -7.46 -13.14
N LEU A 160 -16.48 -7.56 -14.05
CA LEU A 160 -17.23 -8.78 -14.28
C LEU A 160 -16.61 -9.54 -15.45
N PRO A 161 -16.38 -10.86 -15.32
CA PRO A 161 -15.85 -11.63 -16.43
C PRO A 161 -16.89 -11.73 -17.55
N VAL A 162 -16.39 -11.73 -18.80
CA VAL A 162 -17.20 -11.99 -19.97
C VAL A 162 -17.87 -13.37 -19.84
N PRO A 163 -19.20 -13.48 -20.08
CA PRO A 163 -19.93 -14.72 -19.86
C PRO A 163 -19.48 -15.82 -20.84
N PRO A 164 -19.59 -17.10 -20.44
CA PRO A 164 -19.20 -18.22 -21.28
C PRO A 164 -20.02 -18.25 -22.58
N GLY A 165 -19.36 -18.63 -23.68
CA GLY A 165 -19.97 -18.64 -25.02
C GLY A 165 -19.87 -17.31 -25.78
N THR A 166 -19.40 -16.24 -25.13
CA THR A 166 -19.12 -14.95 -25.76
C THR A 166 -17.65 -14.57 -25.60
N TRP A 167 -17.19 -13.63 -26.41
CA TRP A 167 -15.91 -12.96 -26.26
C TRP A 167 -16.09 -11.45 -26.39
N MET A 168 -15.22 -10.70 -25.74
CA MET A 168 -15.19 -9.24 -25.82
C MET A 168 -14.05 -8.77 -26.72
N GLU A 169 -14.35 -7.84 -27.61
CA GLU A 169 -13.35 -7.09 -28.35
C GLU A 169 -12.93 -5.88 -27.52
N ARG A 170 -11.65 -5.80 -27.13
CA ARG A 170 -11.15 -4.65 -26.35
C ARG A 170 -10.63 -3.58 -27.31
N PRO A 171 -11.24 -2.38 -27.34
CA PRO A 171 -10.69 -1.27 -28.11
C PRO A 171 -9.30 -0.92 -27.59
N ARG A 172 -8.38 -0.55 -28.50
CA ARG A 172 -7.18 0.15 -28.06
C ARG A 172 -7.59 1.53 -27.53
N PRO A 173 -6.88 2.09 -26.54
CA PRO A 173 -7.18 3.41 -25.97
C PRO A 173 -7.17 4.57 -26.97
N GLU A 174 -6.76 4.33 -28.22
CA GLU A 174 -6.76 5.30 -29.32
C GLU A 174 -8.09 5.32 -30.11
N PHE A 175 -8.96 4.33 -29.92
CA PHE A 175 -10.23 4.20 -30.64
C PHE A 175 -11.40 4.15 -29.65
N GLU A 176 -12.26 5.16 -29.74
CA GLU A 176 -13.53 5.28 -29.01
C GLU A 176 -14.51 4.24 -29.58
N ALA A 177 -14.43 3.00 -29.10
CA ALA A 177 -15.36 1.93 -29.44
C ALA A 177 -15.97 1.35 -28.18
N ASP A 178 -17.27 1.09 -28.22
CA ASP A 178 -17.96 0.40 -27.15
C ASP A 178 -17.43 -1.03 -27.03
N ASN A 179 -17.33 -1.53 -25.79
CA ASN A 179 -17.05 -2.93 -25.51
C ASN A 179 -18.11 -3.83 -26.16
N LEU A 180 -17.80 -4.38 -27.33
CA LEU A 180 -18.71 -5.23 -28.09
C LEU A 180 -18.57 -6.69 -27.63
N PHE A 181 -19.71 -7.29 -27.30
CA PHE A 181 -19.81 -8.72 -27.01
C PHE A 181 -20.25 -9.43 -28.27
N GLU A 182 -19.47 -10.42 -28.71
CA GLU A 182 -19.83 -11.29 -29.82
C GLU A 182 -19.95 -12.75 -29.38
N ASP A 183 -20.89 -13.46 -29.98
CA ASP A 183 -21.02 -14.90 -29.80
C ASP A 183 -19.83 -15.63 -30.45
N CYS A 184 -19.42 -16.72 -29.83
CA CYS A 184 -18.35 -17.54 -30.39
C CYS A 184 -18.85 -18.44 -31.52
N ASN A 185 -18.01 -18.63 -32.54
CA ASN A 185 -18.33 -19.51 -33.65
C ASN A 185 -18.22 -20.99 -33.25
N GLU A 186 -18.90 -21.85 -33.99
CA GLU A 186 -18.78 -23.30 -33.83
C GLU A 186 -17.32 -23.72 -34.02
N GLY A 187 -16.73 -24.32 -32.97
CA GLY A 187 -15.33 -24.75 -32.94
C GLY A 187 -14.37 -23.82 -32.19
N ASP A 188 -14.79 -22.60 -31.83
CA ASP A 188 -14.01 -21.70 -30.97
C ASP A 188 -14.18 -22.06 -29.48
N TRP A 189 -13.08 -22.08 -28.73
CA TRP A 189 -13.11 -22.32 -27.28
C TRP A 189 -13.33 -21.03 -26.48
N CYS A 190 -14.55 -20.76 -26.04
CA CYS A 190 -14.88 -19.55 -25.30
C CYS A 190 -15.19 -19.81 -23.83
N GLY A 191 -14.11 -19.87 -23.06
CA GLY A 191 -14.17 -19.91 -21.61
C GLY A 191 -14.65 -18.59 -20.99
N LEU A 192 -14.81 -18.63 -19.67
CA LEU A 192 -15.11 -17.43 -18.88
C LEU A 192 -13.97 -16.42 -19.03
N GLY A 193 -14.32 -15.16 -19.29
CA GLY A 193 -13.36 -14.08 -19.39
C GLY A 193 -12.49 -14.09 -20.65
N ARG A 194 -13.06 -14.44 -21.81
CA ARG A 194 -12.32 -14.35 -23.08
C ARG A 194 -12.35 -12.94 -23.64
N SER A 195 -11.17 -12.37 -23.91
CA SER A 195 -11.02 -11.11 -24.68
C SER A 195 -10.09 -11.27 -25.88
N ILE A 196 -10.31 -10.46 -26.91
CA ILE A 196 -9.43 -10.35 -28.08
C ILE A 196 -8.99 -8.89 -28.23
N GLU A 197 -7.68 -8.68 -28.39
CA GLU A 197 -7.11 -7.37 -28.72
C GLU A 197 -7.08 -7.19 -30.24
N ILE A 198 -7.61 -6.07 -30.75
CA ILE A 198 -7.55 -5.76 -32.18
C ILE A 198 -6.17 -5.18 -32.53
N ASP A 199 -5.44 -5.85 -33.41
CA ASP A 199 -4.32 -5.23 -34.13
C ASP A 199 -4.85 -4.47 -35.36
N GLU A 200 -4.28 -3.30 -35.68
CA GLU A 200 -4.66 -2.40 -36.80
C GLU A 200 -4.76 -3.07 -38.19
N ASP A 201 -4.28 -4.30 -38.34
CA ASP A 201 -4.30 -5.06 -39.57
C ASP A 201 -5.44 -6.10 -39.52
N PRO A 202 -6.60 -5.87 -40.17
CA PRO A 202 -7.75 -6.79 -40.12
C PRO A 202 -7.46 -8.20 -40.67
N LYS A 203 -6.28 -8.40 -41.27
CA LYS A 203 -5.77 -9.70 -41.75
C LYS A 203 -4.85 -10.42 -40.75
N LYS A 204 -4.48 -9.78 -39.64
CA LYS A 204 -3.77 -10.39 -38.50
C LYS A 204 -4.64 -10.32 -37.25
N ARG A 205 -5.81 -10.98 -37.28
CA ARG A 205 -6.40 -11.47 -36.03
C ARG A 205 -5.46 -12.54 -35.46
N ARG A 206 -4.46 -12.13 -34.69
CA ARG A 206 -3.68 -13.07 -33.90
C ARG A 206 -4.55 -13.43 -32.71
N ASN A 207 -4.93 -14.70 -32.62
CA ASN A 207 -5.53 -15.28 -31.42
C ASN A 207 -4.48 -15.29 -30.30
N LEU A 208 -4.19 -14.12 -29.73
CA LEU A 208 -3.47 -14.02 -28.47
C LEU A 208 -4.51 -14.31 -27.39
N VAL A 209 -4.56 -15.58 -27.00
CA VAL A 209 -5.36 -16.04 -25.87
C VAL A 209 -4.59 -15.66 -24.61
N SER A 210 -4.92 -14.52 -24.03
CA SER A 210 -4.49 -14.16 -22.69
C SER A 210 -5.45 -14.86 -21.72
N CYS A 211 -5.00 -15.92 -21.05
CA CYS A 211 -5.68 -16.54 -19.91
C CYS A 211 -5.14 -15.98 -18.61
#